data_AF-A0A354HWK2-F1
#
_entry.id   AF-A0A354HWK2-F1
#
_cell.length_a   1.000
_cell.length_b   1.000
_cell.length_c   1.000
_cell.angle_alpha   90.00
_cell.angle_beta   90.00
_cell.angle_gamma   90.00
#
_symmetry.space_group_name_H-M   'P 1'
#
loop_
_entity.id
_entity.type
_entity.pdbx_description
1 polymer ?
#
loop_
_entity_poly.entity_id
_entity_poly.type
_entity_poly.pdbx_seq_one_letter_code
_entity_poly.pdbx_strand_id
1 'polypeptide(L)'
;MVPTQFDRDTAIIGTLVKLFIEDCVHNGRIINSENHFQIFFHPIPNSTEIATLASGLNFDMSSTPIAEKKKVLIEMREKICTNVSQIYQNTLAAKSWPGSDIWAFFTDKKVDTQCIRKGYRNLLVILTDGYLYYERNKRQNGNAYSYVLPQTLKNPESSLIVGRDGLDNLEVLMLEVNPYEPLQRNKLIRVIEDWFKGMGVTHFVVADTDLPVNTETVIKSFIKQ
;
A
#
# COMPACT_ATOMS: atom_id res chain seq x y z
N MET A 1 -0.43 -26.00 -5.27
CA MET A 1 0.16 -24.99 -6.17
C MET A 1 0.42 -23.75 -5.33
N VAL A 2 1.61 -23.15 -5.41
CA VAL A 2 1.93 -21.94 -4.63
C VAL A 2 1.29 -20.74 -5.34
N PRO A 3 0.52 -19.87 -4.64
CA PRO A 3 -0.08 -18.69 -5.25
C PRO A 3 0.98 -17.77 -5.86
N THR A 4 0.66 -17.12 -6.98
CA THR A 4 1.51 -16.07 -7.55
C THR A 4 1.42 -14.78 -6.72
N GLN A 5 2.34 -13.82 -6.94
CA GLN A 5 2.23 -12.49 -6.33
C GLN A 5 0.90 -11.82 -6.71
N PHE A 6 0.49 -11.97 -7.97
CA PHE A 6 -0.80 -11.49 -8.47
C PHE A 6 -1.98 -12.07 -7.69
N ASP A 7 -1.96 -13.38 -7.41
CA ASP A 7 -3.04 -14.03 -6.65
C ASP A 7 -3.11 -13.51 -5.20
N ARG A 8 -1.94 -13.33 -4.56
CA ARG A 8 -1.86 -12.81 -3.18
C ARG A 8 -2.34 -11.37 -3.09
N ASP A 9 -1.82 -10.49 -3.95
CA ASP A 9 -2.20 -9.08 -3.99
C ASP A 9 -3.71 -8.93 -4.29
N THR A 10 -4.24 -9.73 -5.22
CA THR A 10 -5.68 -9.74 -5.54
C THR A 10 -6.53 -10.17 -4.34
N ALA A 11 -6.09 -11.18 -3.58
CA ALA A 11 -6.78 -11.62 -2.37
C ALA A 11 -6.75 -10.57 -1.26
N ILE A 12 -5.61 -9.91 -1.06
CA ILE A 12 -5.45 -8.80 -0.10
C ILE A 12 -6.38 -7.64 -0.48
N ILE A 13 -6.32 -7.18 -1.73
CA ILE A 13 -7.18 -6.09 -2.24
C ILE A 13 -8.66 -6.48 -2.09
N GLY A 14 -9.04 -7.70 -2.45
CA GLY A 14 -10.41 -8.18 -2.30
C GLY A 14 -10.90 -8.15 -0.83
N THR A 15 -10.01 -8.46 0.11
CA THR A 15 -10.30 -8.36 1.56
C THR A 15 -10.53 -6.91 1.99
N LEU A 16 -9.65 -5.98 1.55
CA LEU A 16 -9.76 -4.56 1.86
C LEU A 16 -11.05 -3.95 1.29
N VAL A 17 -11.39 -4.29 0.04
CA VAL A 17 -12.64 -3.86 -0.61
C VAL A 17 -13.86 -4.37 0.15
N LYS A 18 -13.84 -5.63 0.59
CA LYS A 18 -14.92 -6.20 1.40
C LYS A 18 -15.11 -5.42 2.70
N LEU A 19 -14.03 -5.15 3.44
CA LEU A 19 -14.08 -4.39 4.69
C LEU A 19 -14.56 -2.96 4.48
N PHE A 20 -14.13 -2.30 3.40
CA PHE A 20 -14.59 -0.97 3.04
C PHE A 20 -16.10 -0.94 2.74
N ILE A 21 -16.60 -1.91 1.96
CA ILE A 21 -18.04 -2.03 1.64
C ILE A 21 -18.84 -2.31 2.92
N GLU A 22 -18.36 -3.22 3.77
CA GLU A 22 -18.98 -3.51 5.08
C GLU A 22 -19.10 -2.23 5.92
N ASP A 23 -18.05 -1.43 6.02
CA ASP A 23 -18.06 -0.16 6.76
C ASP A 23 -19.06 0.86 6.17
N CYS A 24 -19.05 1.02 4.84
CA CYS A 24 -20.01 1.89 4.15
C CYS A 24 -21.47 1.48 4.41
N VAL A 25 -21.74 0.17 4.48
CA VAL A 25 -23.08 -0.37 4.72
C VAL A 25 -23.47 -0.24 6.19
N HIS A 26 -22.59 -0.59 7.12
CA HIS A 26 -22.93 -0.66 8.55
C HIS A 26 -22.92 0.72 9.22
N ASN A 27 -21.86 1.51 9.00
CA ASN A 27 -21.68 2.81 9.65
C ASN A 27 -22.33 3.93 8.84
N GLY A 28 -22.13 3.93 7.52
CA GLY A 28 -22.70 4.94 6.62
C GLY A 28 -24.14 4.68 6.18
N ARG A 29 -24.69 3.47 6.40
CA ARG A 29 -25.98 3.02 5.83
C ARG A 29 -26.07 3.25 4.32
N ILE A 30 -24.92 3.19 3.64
CA ILE A 30 -24.69 3.56 2.23
C ILE A 30 -24.87 5.07 1.98
N ILE A 31 -26.05 5.62 2.28
CA ILE A 31 -26.44 6.99 1.91
C ILE A 31 -25.59 8.06 2.59
N ASN A 32 -25.21 7.84 3.84
CA ASN A 32 -24.43 8.77 4.66
C ASN A 32 -22.93 8.43 4.66
N SER A 33 -22.49 7.43 3.88
CA SER A 33 -21.07 7.11 3.80
C SER A 33 -20.32 8.26 3.13
N GLU A 34 -19.28 8.75 3.80
CA GLU A 34 -18.31 9.73 3.28
C GLU A 34 -16.92 9.10 3.09
N ASN A 35 -16.84 7.77 3.15
CA ASN A 35 -15.59 7.04 3.07
C ASN A 35 -14.93 7.17 1.69
N HIS A 36 -13.60 7.02 1.67
CA HIS A 36 -12.81 7.05 0.45
C HIS A 36 -11.90 5.82 0.37
N PHE A 37 -11.85 5.19 -0.80
CA PHE A 37 -10.98 4.06 -1.11
C PHE A 37 -10.23 4.33 -2.40
N GLN A 38 -8.90 4.15 -2.39
CA GLN A 38 -8.09 4.36 -3.57
C GLN A 38 -6.96 3.36 -3.64
N ILE A 39 -6.72 2.83 -4.84
CA ILE A 39 -5.49 2.11 -5.20
C ILE A 39 -4.71 2.97 -6.18
N PHE A 40 -3.41 3.14 -5.93
CA PHE A 40 -2.52 3.91 -6.79
C PHE A 40 -1.13 3.29 -6.80
N PHE A 41 -0.31 3.73 -7.76
CA PHE A 41 1.02 3.20 -7.99
C PHE A 41 2.04 4.34 -7.91
N HIS A 42 3.19 4.05 -7.30
CA HIS A 42 4.28 5.01 -7.20
C HIS A 42 5.62 4.37 -7.58
N PRO A 43 6.38 4.95 -8.54
CA PRO A 43 6.01 6.10 -9.38
C PRO A 43 4.82 5.81 -10.31
N ILE A 44 4.22 6.86 -10.88
CA ILE A 44 3.11 6.70 -11.83
C ILE A 44 3.62 5.89 -13.04
N PRO A 45 2.91 4.85 -13.48
CA PRO A 45 3.30 4.05 -14.64
C PRO A 45 3.37 4.92 -15.91
N ASN A 46 4.40 4.73 -16.72
CA ASN A 46 4.61 5.46 -17.99
C ASN A 46 3.68 5.00 -19.13
N SER A 47 2.55 4.36 -18.81
CA SER A 47 1.56 3.88 -19.77
C SER A 47 0.24 4.63 -19.56
N THR A 48 -0.26 5.26 -20.63
CA THR A 48 -1.57 5.94 -20.63
C THR A 48 -2.72 4.98 -20.35
N GLU A 49 -2.59 3.73 -20.81
CA GLU A 49 -3.56 2.67 -20.53
C GLU A 49 -3.59 2.32 -19.04
N ILE A 50 -2.42 2.10 -18.42
CA ILE A 50 -2.33 1.82 -16.99
C ILE A 50 -2.83 3.03 -16.17
N ALA A 51 -2.51 4.25 -16.59
CA ALA A 51 -3.03 5.45 -15.95
C ALA A 51 -4.57 5.54 -16.00
N THR A 52 -5.16 5.17 -17.15
CA THR A 52 -6.62 5.10 -17.32
C THR A 52 -7.23 4.05 -16.40
N LEU A 53 -6.66 2.85 -16.34
CA LEU A 53 -7.11 1.78 -15.45
C LEU A 53 -7.00 2.18 -13.97
N ALA A 54 -5.88 2.81 -13.58
CA ALA A 54 -5.65 3.27 -12.21
C ALA A 54 -6.65 4.37 -11.78
N SER A 55 -7.06 5.25 -12.71
CA SER A 55 -8.10 6.26 -12.41
C SER A 55 -9.45 5.62 -12.02
N GLY A 56 -9.73 4.42 -12.52
CA GLY A 56 -10.92 3.64 -12.17
C GLY A 56 -10.88 3.01 -10.78
N LEU A 57 -9.76 3.10 -10.06
CA LEU A 57 -9.53 2.52 -8.73
C LEU A 57 -9.73 3.53 -7.58
N ASN A 58 -10.31 4.69 -7.85
CA ASN A 58 -10.65 5.71 -6.86
C ASN A 58 -12.17 5.75 -6.65
N PHE A 59 -12.59 5.62 -5.39
CA PHE A 59 -13.99 5.63 -4.96
C PHE A 59 -14.15 6.62 -3.81
N ASP A 60 -14.78 7.76 -4.07
CA ASP A 60 -15.04 8.80 -3.08
C ASP A 60 -16.55 8.92 -2.81
N MET A 61 -17.00 8.34 -1.70
CA MET A 61 -18.42 8.33 -1.33
C MET A 61 -18.91 9.70 -0.87
N SER A 62 -18.03 10.61 -0.47
CA SER A 62 -18.41 11.99 -0.12
C SER A 62 -18.84 12.79 -1.36
N SER A 63 -18.16 12.56 -2.49
CA SER A 63 -18.46 13.22 -3.78
C SER A 63 -19.52 12.50 -4.61
N THR A 64 -19.84 11.24 -4.28
CA THR A 64 -20.80 10.43 -5.04
C THR A 64 -22.25 10.84 -4.73
N PRO A 65 -23.09 11.13 -5.75
CA PRO A 65 -24.50 11.43 -5.54
C PRO A 65 -25.24 10.33 -4.78
N ILE A 66 -26.13 10.70 -3.86
CA ILE A 66 -26.86 9.76 -2.98
C ILE A 66 -27.52 8.63 -3.77
N ALA A 67 -28.14 8.95 -4.91
CA ALA A 67 -28.82 7.99 -5.77
C ALA A 67 -27.88 6.95 -6.40
N GLU A 68 -26.58 7.26 -6.52
CA GLU A 68 -25.57 6.43 -7.18
C GLU A 68 -24.74 5.60 -6.21
N LYS A 69 -24.66 5.99 -4.92
CA LYS A 69 -23.83 5.33 -3.91
C LYS A 69 -24.01 3.81 -3.85
N LYS A 70 -25.26 3.34 -3.90
CA LYS A 70 -25.55 1.89 -3.88
C LYS A 70 -24.98 1.19 -5.12
N LYS A 71 -25.14 1.79 -6.30
CA LYS A 71 -24.63 1.24 -7.56
C LYS A 71 -23.11 1.17 -7.53
N VAL A 72 -22.45 2.26 -7.12
CA VAL A 72 -20.99 2.34 -6.98
C VAL A 72 -20.45 1.22 -6.08
N LEU A 73 -21.04 0.98 -4.91
CA LEU A 73 -20.58 -0.08 -4.00
C LEU A 73 -20.78 -1.49 -4.57
N ILE A 74 -21.87 -1.75 -5.30
CA ILE A 74 -22.12 -3.04 -5.94
C ILE A 74 -21.08 -3.32 -7.04
N GLU A 75 -20.77 -2.31 -7.84
CA GLU A 75 -19.86 -2.43 -8.99
C GLU A 75 -18.37 -2.34 -8.59
N MET A 76 -18.06 -1.79 -7.41
CA MET A 76 -16.69 -1.54 -6.94
C MET A 76 -15.80 -2.78 -7.01
N ARG A 77 -16.30 -3.94 -6.54
CA ARG A 77 -15.52 -5.18 -6.50
C ARG A 77 -15.12 -5.62 -7.91
N GLU A 78 -16.07 -5.66 -8.83
CA GLU A 78 -15.82 -6.07 -10.21
C GLU A 78 -14.88 -5.10 -10.91
N LYS A 79 -15.11 -3.79 -10.75
CA LYS A 79 -14.25 -2.75 -11.33
C LYS A 79 -12.81 -2.84 -10.85
N ILE A 80 -12.60 -3.05 -9.54
CA ILE A 80 -11.25 -3.22 -8.99
C ILE A 80 -10.60 -4.51 -9.50
N CYS A 81 -11.29 -5.65 -9.46
CA CYS A 81 -10.74 -6.92 -9.94
C CYS A 81 -10.34 -6.84 -11.42
N THR A 82 -11.20 -6.28 -12.27
CA THR A 82 -10.95 -6.13 -13.71
C THR A 82 -9.74 -5.22 -13.97
N ASN A 83 -9.73 -4.02 -13.38
CA ASN A 83 -8.67 -3.05 -13.63
C ASN A 83 -7.32 -3.53 -13.07
N VAL A 84 -7.29 -4.10 -11.86
CA VAL A 84 -6.05 -4.65 -11.28
C VAL A 84 -5.51 -5.79 -12.15
N SER A 85 -6.37 -6.73 -12.58
CA SER A 85 -5.97 -7.82 -13.47
C SER A 85 -5.33 -7.33 -14.77
N GLN A 86 -5.96 -6.34 -15.43
CA GLN A 86 -5.43 -5.75 -16.66
C GLN A 86 -4.09 -5.02 -16.42
N ILE A 87 -3.94 -4.33 -15.29
CA ILE A 87 -2.67 -3.69 -14.93
C ILE A 87 -1.55 -4.72 -14.76
N TYR A 88 -1.80 -5.86 -14.08
CA TYR A 88 -0.81 -6.93 -13.98
C TYR A 88 -0.47 -7.52 -15.34
N GLN A 89 -1.46 -7.82 -16.17
CA GLN A 89 -1.24 -8.36 -17.51
C GLN A 89 -0.36 -7.43 -18.36
N ASN A 90 -0.67 -6.13 -18.36
CA ASN A 90 0.08 -5.12 -19.10
C ASN A 90 1.51 -4.98 -18.57
N THR A 91 1.69 -5.00 -17.25
CA THR A 91 3.01 -4.88 -16.62
C THR A 91 3.89 -6.10 -16.88
N LEU A 92 3.32 -7.31 -16.81
CA LEU A 92 4.01 -8.56 -17.12
C LEU A 92 4.41 -8.62 -18.61
N ALA A 93 3.54 -8.15 -19.51
CA ALA A 93 3.83 -8.07 -20.94
C ALA A 93 4.96 -7.08 -21.26
N ALA A 94 5.01 -5.94 -20.56
CA ALA A 94 6.05 -4.92 -20.75
C ALA A 94 7.45 -5.36 -20.29
N LYS A 95 7.54 -6.35 -19.38
CA LYS A 95 8.80 -6.89 -18.83
C LYS A 95 9.76 -5.82 -18.29
N SER A 96 9.21 -4.73 -17.75
CA SER A 96 9.97 -3.60 -17.22
C SER A 96 9.49 -3.27 -15.82
N TRP A 97 10.39 -3.42 -14.85
CA TRP A 97 10.11 -3.21 -13.43
C TRP A 97 11.15 -2.24 -12.85
N PRO A 98 10.94 -0.91 -12.99
CA PRO A 98 11.91 0.08 -12.54
C PRO A 98 12.01 0.19 -11.00
N GLY A 99 11.18 -0.56 -10.28
CA GLY A 99 11.04 -0.51 -8.83
C GLY A 99 9.95 0.47 -8.37
N SER A 100 9.82 0.62 -7.06
CA SER A 100 8.85 1.49 -6.39
C SER A 100 9.58 2.48 -5.50
N ASP A 101 9.34 3.78 -5.71
CA ASP A 101 9.99 4.85 -4.93
C ASP A 101 9.19 5.19 -3.67
N ILE A 102 8.90 4.17 -2.86
CA ILE A 102 8.15 4.32 -1.60
C ILE A 102 8.86 5.34 -0.70
N TRP A 103 10.19 5.36 -0.68
CA TRP A 103 10.95 6.32 0.11
C TRP A 103 10.66 7.77 -0.28
N ALA A 104 10.65 8.11 -1.57
CA ALA A 104 10.29 9.45 -2.03
C ALA A 104 8.81 9.75 -1.82
N PHE A 105 7.92 8.77 -1.98
CA PHE A 105 6.50 8.96 -1.74
C PHE A 105 6.22 9.56 -0.36
N PHE A 106 6.90 9.05 0.67
CA PHE A 106 6.85 9.61 2.01
C PHE A 106 7.65 10.92 2.11
N THR A 107 8.92 10.93 1.69
CA THR A 107 9.85 12.05 1.90
C THR A 107 9.43 13.33 1.16
N ASP A 108 8.98 13.21 -0.08
CA ASP A 108 8.53 14.32 -0.93
C ASP A 108 7.07 14.72 -0.66
N LYS A 109 6.51 14.27 0.48
CA LYS A 109 5.18 14.65 0.98
C LYS A 109 4.02 14.33 0.02
N LYS A 110 4.18 13.31 -0.83
CA LYS A 110 3.09 12.81 -1.68
C LYS A 110 2.02 12.13 -0.84
N VAL A 111 2.43 11.44 0.23
CA VAL A 111 1.54 10.83 1.23
C VAL A 111 0.52 11.83 1.80
N ASP A 112 0.89 13.09 2.05
CA ASP A 112 -0.03 14.10 2.60
C ASP A 112 -1.15 14.41 1.62
N THR A 113 -0.82 14.56 0.34
CA THR A 113 -1.79 14.91 -0.70
C THR A 113 -2.66 13.73 -1.16
N GLN A 114 -2.18 12.50 -1.01
CA GLN A 114 -2.83 11.31 -1.56
C GLN A 114 -3.50 10.43 -0.50
N CYS A 115 -3.04 10.48 0.76
CA CYS A 115 -3.50 9.57 1.81
C CYS A 115 -4.10 10.28 3.02
N ILE A 116 -3.81 11.58 3.24
CA ILE A 116 -4.24 12.27 4.45
C ILE A 116 -5.41 13.19 4.15
N ARG A 117 -6.56 12.91 4.77
CA ARG A 117 -7.76 13.75 4.76
C ARG A 117 -8.07 14.20 6.18
N LYS A 118 -8.30 15.50 6.35
CA LYS A 118 -8.62 16.09 7.66
C LYS A 118 -9.97 15.59 8.15
N GLY A 119 -10.03 15.15 9.41
CA GLY A 119 -11.26 14.65 10.04
C GLY A 119 -11.56 13.18 9.74
N TYR A 120 -10.70 12.49 9.01
CA TYR A 120 -10.82 11.06 8.72
C TYR A 120 -9.73 10.27 9.44
N ARG A 121 -10.01 8.99 9.71
CA ARG A 121 -8.99 7.98 10.03
C ARG A 121 -8.28 7.63 8.72
N ASN A 122 -6.98 7.94 8.62
CA ASN A 122 -6.22 7.72 7.40
C ASN A 122 -5.44 6.41 7.50
N LEU A 123 -5.68 5.50 6.57
CA LEU A 123 -5.06 4.19 6.52
C LEU A 123 -4.39 3.97 5.17
N LEU A 124 -3.10 3.64 5.19
CA LEU A 124 -2.30 3.33 4.01
C LEU A 124 -1.86 1.87 4.07
N VAL A 125 -2.33 1.07 3.11
CA VAL A 125 -1.83 -0.30 2.91
C VAL A 125 -0.79 -0.30 1.80
N ILE A 126 0.38 -0.87 2.07
CA ILE A 126 1.49 -0.97 1.13
C ILE A 126 1.73 -2.45 0.82
N LEU A 127 1.67 -2.81 -0.46
CA LEU A 127 2.01 -4.16 -0.95
C LEU A 127 3.39 -4.12 -1.59
N THR A 128 4.34 -4.83 -1.00
CA THR A 128 5.74 -4.85 -1.45
C THR A 128 6.44 -6.09 -0.90
N ASP A 129 7.46 -6.58 -1.60
CA ASP A 129 8.37 -7.60 -1.05
C ASP A 129 9.24 -7.08 0.11
N GLY A 130 9.13 -5.79 0.44
CA GLY A 130 9.85 -5.10 1.49
C GLY A 130 11.11 -4.38 1.00
N TYR A 131 11.57 -4.66 -0.23
CA TYR A 131 12.74 -4.00 -0.79
C TYR A 131 12.33 -2.65 -1.40
N LEU A 132 12.49 -1.58 -0.62
CA LEU A 132 12.31 -0.22 -1.11
C LEU A 132 13.44 0.09 -2.10
N TYR A 133 13.13 0.18 -3.39
CA TYR A 133 14.15 0.44 -4.40
C TYR A 133 13.57 1.17 -5.62
N TYR A 134 14.23 2.26 -6.00
CA TYR A 134 14.01 2.91 -7.28
C TYR A 134 15.35 3.39 -7.84
N GLU A 135 15.68 2.95 -9.05
CA GLU A 135 17.00 3.16 -9.66
C GLU A 135 17.41 4.64 -9.70
N ARG A 136 16.46 5.53 -9.97
CA ARG A 136 16.71 6.96 -10.19
C ARG A 136 16.75 7.79 -8.90
N ASN A 137 16.56 7.20 -7.73
CA ASN A 137 16.53 7.94 -6.46
C ASN A 137 17.31 7.23 -5.34
N LYS A 138 18.46 6.66 -5.69
CA LYS A 138 19.39 6.08 -4.71
C LYS A 138 20.19 7.19 -4.02
N ARG A 139 20.08 7.25 -2.70
CA ARG A 139 20.80 8.17 -1.82
C ARG A 139 21.40 7.39 -0.65
N GLN A 140 22.52 7.86 -0.15
CA GLN A 140 23.20 7.30 1.01
C GLN A 140 23.83 8.43 1.82
N ASN A 141 23.64 8.40 3.14
CA ASN A 141 24.33 9.24 4.12
C ASN A 141 24.87 8.35 5.24
N GLY A 142 26.17 8.05 5.21
CA GLY A 142 26.76 7.05 6.11
C GLY A 142 26.10 5.68 5.91
N ASN A 143 25.48 5.15 6.98
CA ASN A 143 24.75 3.88 6.97
C ASN A 143 23.23 4.03 6.72
N ALA A 144 22.75 5.25 6.45
CA ALA A 144 21.36 5.51 6.10
C ALA A 144 21.18 5.56 4.59
N TYR A 145 20.16 4.88 4.05
CA TYR A 145 19.89 4.76 2.62
C TYR A 145 18.48 5.24 2.26
N SER A 146 18.24 5.67 1.03
CA SER A 146 16.86 5.85 0.51
C SER A 146 16.23 4.54 0.02
N TYR A 147 16.93 3.43 0.16
CA TYR A 147 16.54 2.13 -0.36
C TYR A 147 16.93 1.01 0.62
N VAL A 148 16.24 -0.12 0.56
CA VAL A 148 16.58 -1.34 1.28
C VAL A 148 16.73 -2.46 0.27
N LEU A 149 17.89 -3.11 0.29
CA LEU A 149 18.23 -4.24 -0.57
C LEU A 149 18.96 -5.29 0.27
N PRO A 150 19.06 -6.55 -0.19
CA PRO A 150 19.83 -7.57 0.53
C PRO A 150 21.25 -7.13 0.88
N GLN A 151 21.88 -6.33 0.01
CA GLN A 151 23.24 -5.81 0.21
C GLN A 151 23.30 -4.76 1.33
N THR A 152 22.28 -3.93 1.51
CA THR A 152 22.27 -2.94 2.61
C THR A 152 22.03 -3.63 3.95
N LEU A 153 21.21 -4.68 3.97
CA LEU A 153 20.89 -5.45 5.18
C LEU A 153 22.09 -6.23 5.75
N LYS A 154 23.15 -6.44 4.97
CA LYS A 154 24.42 -7.01 5.46
C LYS A 154 25.14 -6.08 6.45
N ASN A 155 24.89 -4.78 6.37
CA ASN A 155 25.40 -3.82 7.34
C ASN A 155 24.47 -3.81 8.57
N PRO A 156 24.94 -4.18 9.77
CA PRO A 156 24.11 -4.22 10.98
C PRO A 156 23.58 -2.83 11.37
N GLU A 157 24.29 -1.78 11.01
CA GLU A 157 23.94 -0.37 11.27
C GLU A 157 23.09 0.26 10.16
N SER A 158 22.70 -0.52 9.14
CA SER A 158 21.86 -0.01 8.06
C SER A 158 20.52 0.49 8.58
N SER A 159 20.10 1.64 8.04
CA SER A 159 18.80 2.28 8.28
C SER A 159 18.29 2.95 7.01
N LEU A 160 17.02 3.35 7.03
CA LEU A 160 16.46 4.24 6.02
C LEU A 160 16.63 5.70 6.44
N ILE A 161 16.88 6.58 5.47
CA ILE A 161 16.92 8.02 5.70
C ILE A 161 15.51 8.49 6.09
N VAL A 162 15.38 9.05 7.28
CA VAL A 162 14.15 9.74 7.71
C VAL A 162 14.15 11.13 7.08
N GLY A 163 13.36 11.29 6.01
CA GLY A 163 13.30 12.53 5.24
C GLY A 163 12.25 13.54 5.72
N ARG A 164 11.43 13.16 6.69
CA ARG A 164 10.31 13.96 7.21
C ARG A 164 9.83 13.48 8.57
N ASP A 165 8.89 14.23 9.14
CA ASP A 165 8.09 13.90 10.32
C ASP A 165 6.60 14.26 10.11
N GLY A 166 5.79 14.18 11.17
CA GLY A 166 4.40 14.66 11.19
C GLY A 166 3.37 13.74 10.52
N LEU A 167 3.53 12.42 10.66
CA LEU A 167 2.58 11.40 10.18
C LEU A 167 1.81 10.72 11.32
N ASP A 168 1.56 11.44 12.42
CA ASP A 168 0.89 10.93 13.62
C ASP A 168 -0.58 10.56 13.37
N ASN A 169 -1.20 11.13 12.33
CA ASN A 169 -2.57 10.89 11.90
C ASN A 169 -2.70 9.87 10.75
N LEU A 170 -1.63 9.13 10.45
CA LEU A 170 -1.58 8.08 9.45
C LEU A 170 -1.33 6.72 10.12
N GLU A 171 -2.14 5.73 9.74
CA GLU A 171 -1.91 4.32 10.08
C GLU A 171 -1.34 3.59 8.86
N VAL A 172 -0.30 2.77 9.05
CA VAL A 172 0.37 2.08 7.92
C VAL A 172 0.38 0.57 8.10
N LEU A 173 -0.18 -0.15 7.13
CA LEU A 173 -0.09 -1.61 7.05
C LEU A 173 0.79 -1.99 5.86
N MET A 174 2.00 -2.48 6.09
CA MET A 174 2.87 -3.01 5.04
C MET A 174 2.80 -4.54 5.05
N LEU A 175 2.43 -5.12 3.92
CA LEU A 175 2.26 -6.55 3.72
C LEU A 175 3.22 -7.06 2.65
N GLU A 176 3.37 -8.39 2.61
CA GLU A 176 4.19 -9.14 1.65
C GLU A 176 5.71 -9.02 1.88
N VAL A 177 6.15 -8.53 3.04
CA VAL A 177 7.57 -8.34 3.36
C VAL A 177 8.31 -9.68 3.43
N ASN A 178 8.90 -10.09 2.31
CA ASN A 178 9.40 -11.43 2.07
C ASN A 178 10.83 -11.37 1.54
N PRO A 179 11.85 -11.35 2.42
CA PRO A 179 13.24 -11.25 1.99
C PRO A 179 13.68 -12.53 1.26
N TYR A 180 14.64 -12.40 0.34
CA TYR A 180 15.23 -13.56 -0.34
C TYR A 180 15.98 -14.49 0.62
N GLU A 181 16.58 -13.93 1.67
CA GLU A 181 17.27 -14.67 2.73
C GLU A 181 16.44 -14.63 4.02
N PRO A 182 15.98 -15.77 4.57
CA PRO A 182 15.18 -15.80 5.79
C PRO A 182 15.85 -15.11 6.99
N LEU A 183 17.18 -15.16 7.07
CA LEU A 183 17.98 -14.51 8.13
C LEU A 183 17.87 -12.98 8.10
N GLN A 184 17.53 -12.39 6.96
CA GLN A 184 17.42 -10.94 6.81
C GLN A 184 16.04 -10.40 7.24
N ARG A 185 15.05 -11.27 7.48
CA ARG A 185 13.65 -10.89 7.77
C ARG A 185 13.53 -9.90 8.92
N ASN A 186 14.05 -10.27 10.09
CA ASN A 186 13.94 -9.42 11.27
C ASN A 186 14.65 -8.07 11.08
N LYS A 187 15.76 -8.05 10.34
CA LYS A 187 16.48 -6.81 10.05
C LYS A 187 15.71 -5.93 9.06
N LEU A 188 15.14 -6.52 8.01
CA LEU A 188 14.31 -5.81 7.03
C LEU A 188 13.11 -5.16 7.70
N ILE A 189 12.34 -5.94 8.46
CA ILE A 189 11.18 -5.46 9.22
C ILE A 189 11.60 -4.33 10.14
N ARG A 190 12.64 -4.53 10.96
CA ARG A 190 13.12 -3.51 11.89
C ARG A 190 13.53 -2.21 11.21
N VAL A 191 14.23 -2.27 10.08
CA VAL A 191 14.63 -1.08 9.32
C VAL A 191 13.42 -0.28 8.84
N ILE A 192 12.36 -0.95 8.39
CA ILE A 192 11.12 -0.32 7.95
C ILE A 192 10.33 0.24 9.14
N GLU A 193 10.21 -0.51 10.23
CA GLU A 193 9.50 -0.06 11.44
C GLU A 193 10.18 1.17 12.07
N ASP A 194 11.52 1.15 12.20
CA ASP A 194 12.27 2.27 12.75
C ASP A 194 12.17 3.50 11.83
N TRP A 195 12.03 3.31 10.52
CA TRP A 195 11.74 4.39 9.57
C TRP A 195 10.33 4.98 9.74
N PHE A 196 9.30 4.15 9.87
CA PHE A 196 7.94 4.60 10.16
C PHE A 196 7.86 5.38 11.49
N LYS A 197 8.49 4.86 12.55
CA LYS A 197 8.61 5.58 13.84
C LYS A 197 9.32 6.92 13.66
N GLY A 198 10.42 6.94 12.91
CA GLY A 198 11.19 8.16 12.64
C GLY A 198 10.36 9.24 11.94
N MET A 199 9.41 8.87 11.09
CA MET A 199 8.49 9.81 10.43
C MET A 199 7.28 10.21 11.29
N GLY A 200 7.17 9.67 12.50
CA GLY A 200 6.06 9.96 13.43
C GLY A 200 4.81 9.12 13.23
N VAL A 201 4.87 8.02 12.44
CA VAL A 201 3.73 7.09 12.31
C VAL A 201 3.57 6.34 13.64
N THR A 202 2.45 6.54 14.31
CA THR A 202 2.20 6.02 15.66
C THR A 202 1.63 4.60 15.65
N HIS A 203 0.95 4.23 14.57
CA HIS A 203 0.30 2.94 14.43
C HIS A 203 0.66 2.31 13.09
N PHE A 204 1.43 1.22 13.12
CA PHE A 204 1.78 0.48 11.93
C PHE A 204 2.00 -1.00 12.21
N VAL A 205 1.87 -1.81 11.16
CA VAL A 205 2.25 -3.22 11.13
C VAL A 205 3.08 -3.48 9.87
N VAL A 206 4.21 -4.13 10.04
CA VAL A 206 5.06 -4.62 8.95
C VAL A 206 5.09 -6.13 9.03
N ALA A 207 4.36 -6.78 8.12
CA ALA A 207 4.16 -8.22 8.17
C ALA A 207 4.62 -8.88 6.87
N ASP A 208 5.22 -10.05 7.04
CA ASP A 208 5.29 -11.03 5.97
C ASP A 208 3.93 -11.70 5.77
N THR A 209 3.79 -12.37 4.65
CA THR A 209 2.56 -13.07 4.28
C THR A 209 2.90 -14.48 3.84
N ASP A 210 2.08 -15.42 4.30
CA ASP A 210 2.23 -16.84 4.02
C ASP A 210 0.95 -17.40 3.37
N LEU A 211 -0.01 -17.86 4.18
CA LEU A 211 -1.31 -18.33 3.75
C LEU A 211 -2.28 -17.14 3.68
N PRO A 212 -3.17 -17.10 2.66
CA PRO A 212 -4.15 -16.02 2.53
C PRO A 212 -4.99 -15.78 3.79
N VAL A 213 -5.34 -16.83 4.53
CA VAL A 213 -6.13 -16.75 5.78
C VAL A 213 -5.40 -16.00 6.90
N ASN A 214 -4.08 -16.20 7.03
CA ASN A 214 -3.28 -15.51 8.02
C ASN A 214 -3.18 -14.02 7.67
N THR A 215 -2.95 -13.72 6.39
CA THR A 215 -2.90 -12.35 5.88
C THR A 215 -4.24 -11.63 6.08
N GLU A 216 -5.36 -12.30 5.79
CA GLU A 216 -6.71 -11.77 6.06
C GLU A 216 -6.91 -11.47 7.55
N THR A 217 -6.37 -12.31 8.44
CA THR A 217 -6.44 -12.11 9.90
C THR A 217 -5.66 -10.88 10.33
N VAL A 218 -4.44 -10.68 9.79
CA VAL A 218 -3.63 -9.47 10.04
C VAL A 218 -4.38 -8.22 9.57
N ILE A 219 -4.90 -8.23 8.34
CA ILE A 219 -5.67 -7.10 7.78
C ILE A 219 -6.87 -6.75 8.66
N LYS A 220 -7.68 -7.76 9.03
CA LYS A 220 -8.87 -7.55 9.86
C LYS A 220 -8.52 -7.01 11.24
N SER A 221 -7.47 -7.53 11.86
CA SER A 221 -7.02 -7.10 13.19
C SER A 221 -6.57 -5.64 13.17
N PHE A 222 -5.82 -5.25 12.14
CA PHE A 222 -5.35 -3.89 11.95
C PHE A 222 -6.50 -2.90 11.64
N ILE A 223 -7.44 -3.28 10.77
CA ILE A 223 -8.52 -2.37 10.37
C ILE A 223 -9.58 -2.22 11.47
N LYS A 224 -9.91 -3.28 12.22
CA LYS A 224 -11.02 -3.28 13.19
C LYS A 224 -10.64 -2.84 14.61
N GLN A 225 -9.40 -2.44 14.83
CA GLN A 225 -8.93 -1.89 16.10
C GLN A 225 -9.63 -0.59 16.51
#